data_AF-A0A534AZS1-F1
#
_entry.id   AF-A0A534AZS1-F1
#
_cell.length_a   1.000
_cell.length_b   1.000
_cell.length_c   1.000
_cell.angle_alpha   90.00
_cell.angle_beta   90.00
_cell.angle_gamma   90.00
#
_symmetry.space_group_name_H-M   'P 1'
#
loop_
_entity.id
_entity.type
_entity.pdbx_description
1 polymer ?
#
loop_
_entity_poly.entity_id
_entity_poly.type
_entity_poly.pdbx_seq_one_letter_code
_entity_poly.pdbx_strand_id
1 'polypeptide(L)'
;MKNRDALLTLLVAGLLAGTAGAEPGHSFNQLSAAEQQATRAAVPRHARAKPARARRVLVFYRTEGYVHASIPFGNEALRRLGEVTGAYSADTSEDLDALSPGY
;
A
#
# COMPACT_ATOMS: atom_id res chain seq x y z
N MET A 1 -17.93 -19.44 58.33
CA MET A 1 -17.41 -18.06 58.18
C MET A 1 -16.58 -18.04 56.91
N LYS A 2 -17.11 -17.52 55.79
CA LYS A 2 -16.60 -17.75 54.43
C LYS A 2 -16.75 -16.47 53.62
N ASN A 3 -15.82 -15.52 53.77
CA ASN A 3 -15.77 -14.24 53.03
C ASN A 3 -14.79 -13.21 53.63
N ARG A 4 -13.49 -13.23 53.24
CA ARG A 4 -12.60 -12.06 53.43
C ARG A 4 -11.58 -11.79 52.31
N ASP A 5 -11.45 -12.63 51.28
CA ASP A 5 -10.32 -12.52 50.36
C ASP A 5 -10.62 -11.80 49.02
N ALA A 6 -11.80 -11.21 48.86
CA ALA A 6 -12.22 -10.59 47.59
C ALA A 6 -12.06 -9.06 47.56
N LEU A 7 -11.05 -8.51 48.24
CA LEU A 7 -10.90 -7.06 48.35
C LEU A 7 -9.44 -6.60 48.23
N LEU A 8 -8.71 -7.00 47.17
CA LEU A 8 -7.37 -6.45 46.92
C LEU A 8 -6.82 -6.60 45.48
N THR A 9 -7.70 -6.62 44.47
CA THR A 9 -7.27 -6.74 43.06
C THR A 9 -7.88 -5.66 42.16
N LEU A 10 -7.94 -4.41 42.65
CA LEU A 10 -8.46 -3.31 41.86
C LEU A 10 -7.68 -2.01 42.12
N LEU A 11 -6.41 -1.89 41.70
CA LEU A 11 -5.82 -0.53 41.63
C LEU A 11 -4.58 -0.28 40.75
N VAL A 12 -4.21 -1.10 39.75
CA VAL A 12 -3.12 -0.68 38.83
C VAL A 12 -3.41 -1.10 37.39
N ALA A 13 -4.46 -0.53 36.78
CA ALA A 13 -4.56 -0.44 35.32
C ALA A 13 -3.90 0.88 34.92
N GLY A 14 -2.57 0.81 34.81
CA GLY A 14 -1.71 1.96 34.52
C GLY A 14 -2.06 2.62 33.18
N LEU A 15 -1.94 3.96 33.21
CA LEU A 15 -1.67 4.83 32.08
C LEU A 15 -0.72 4.17 31.07
N LEU A 16 -1.29 3.58 30.03
CA LEU A 16 -0.64 3.40 28.73
C LEU A 16 -1.67 3.85 27.69
N ALA A 17 -1.99 5.15 27.70
CA ALA A 17 -2.41 5.82 26.49
C ALA A 17 -1.16 5.83 25.58
N GLY A 18 -0.94 4.70 24.92
CA GLY A 18 0.08 4.59 23.89
C GLY A 18 -0.14 5.73 22.90
N THR A 19 0.91 6.48 22.62
CA THR A 19 0.99 7.29 21.42
C THR A 19 0.71 6.36 20.26
N ALA A 20 -0.53 6.35 19.74
CA ALA A 20 -0.82 5.73 18.47
C ALA A 20 -0.12 6.59 17.42
N GLY A 21 1.17 6.29 17.17
CA GLY A 21 1.77 6.63 15.90
C GLY A 21 0.89 6.00 14.83
N ALA A 22 0.59 6.74 13.77
CA ALA A 22 -0.07 6.15 12.61
C ALA A 22 0.85 5.03 12.09
N GLU A 23 0.45 3.78 12.29
CA GLU A 23 1.20 2.62 11.78
C GLU A 23 1.27 2.75 10.24
N PRO A 24 2.48 2.84 9.65
CA PRO A 24 2.64 2.75 8.21
C PRO A 24 2.22 1.35 7.76
N GLY A 25 1.43 1.25 6.68
CA GLY A 25 1.02 -0.03 6.12
C GLY A 25 -0.48 -0.09 5.88
N HIS A 26 -0.93 0.38 4.72
CA HIS A 26 -2.33 0.19 4.33
C HIS A 26 -2.48 -1.12 3.56
N SER A 27 -3.01 -2.13 4.23
CA SER A 27 -3.38 -3.37 3.55
C SER A 27 -4.69 -3.17 2.79
N PHE A 28 -4.59 -2.96 1.48
CA PHE A 28 -5.75 -3.03 0.59
C PHE A 28 -6.07 -4.49 0.26
N ASN A 29 -7.35 -4.78 0.00
CA ASN A 29 -7.69 -6.04 -0.66
C ASN A 29 -6.98 -6.11 -2.01
N GLN A 30 -6.41 -7.28 -2.32
CA GLN A 30 -5.87 -7.51 -3.66
C GLN A 30 -6.99 -7.46 -4.69
N LEU A 31 -6.68 -6.89 -5.85
CA LEU A 31 -7.60 -6.91 -6.98
C LEU A 31 -7.88 -8.36 -7.39
N SER A 32 -9.15 -8.67 -7.63
CA SER A 32 -9.57 -9.94 -8.21
C SER A 32 -8.95 -10.15 -9.59
N ALA A 33 -8.88 -11.41 -10.03
CA ALA A 33 -8.40 -11.74 -11.38
C ALA A 33 -9.22 -11.02 -12.47
N ALA A 34 -10.52 -10.84 -12.26
CA ALA A 34 -11.39 -10.12 -13.18
C ALA A 34 -11.02 -8.63 -13.28
N GLU A 35 -10.76 -7.97 -12.16
CA GLU A 35 -10.32 -6.56 -12.12
C GLU A 35 -8.95 -6.38 -12.77
N GLN A 36 -7.99 -7.26 -12.47
CA GLN A 36 -6.67 -7.24 -13.11
C GLN A 36 -6.78 -7.44 -14.63
N GLN A 37 -7.64 -8.36 -15.07
CA GLN A 37 -7.87 -8.61 -16.50
C GLN A 37 -8.57 -7.43 -17.18
N ALA A 38 -9.54 -6.79 -16.52
CA ALA A 38 -10.17 -5.58 -17.04
C ALA A 38 -9.15 -4.45 -17.24
N THR A 39 -8.24 -4.23 -16.27
CA THR A 39 -7.14 -3.28 -16.41
C THR A 39 -6.22 -3.64 -17.57
N ARG A 40 -5.81 -4.92 -17.70
CA ARG A 40 -4.97 -5.39 -18.81
C ARG A 40 -5.65 -5.18 -20.17
N ALA A 41 -6.96 -5.36 -20.26
CA ALA A 41 -7.72 -5.15 -21.50
C ALA A 41 -7.87 -3.66 -21.86
N ALA A 42 -7.87 -2.77 -20.86
CA ALA A 42 -8.02 -1.34 -21.05
C ALA A 42 -6.72 -0.62 -21.45
N VAL A 43 -5.54 -1.15 -21.10
CA VAL A 43 -4.27 -0.51 -21.45
C VAL A 43 -3.96 -0.63 -22.95
N PRO A 44 -3.28 0.37 -23.56
CA PRO A 44 -2.82 0.28 -24.94
C PRO A 44 -1.88 -0.91 -25.16
N ARG A 45 -1.92 -1.51 -26.35
CA ARG A 45 -1.04 -2.63 -26.72
C ARG A 45 0.41 -2.24 -26.96
N HIS A 46 0.66 -0.96 -27.27
CA HIS A 46 1.99 -0.44 -27.58
C HIS A 46 2.16 0.96 -27.01
N ALA A 47 3.40 1.31 -26.66
CA ALA A 47 3.73 2.66 -26.23
C ALA A 47 3.48 3.66 -27.36
N ARG A 48 2.93 4.84 -27.03
CA ARG A 48 2.71 5.92 -28.01
C ARG A 48 4.02 6.40 -28.66
N ALA A 49 5.13 6.32 -27.93
CA ALA A 49 6.46 6.65 -28.42
C ALA A 49 7.47 5.61 -27.93
N LYS A 50 8.51 5.34 -28.73
CA LYS A 50 9.59 4.42 -28.36
C LYS A 50 10.44 5.04 -27.25
N PRO A 51 10.63 4.35 -26.10
CA PRO A 51 11.55 4.82 -25.07
C PRO A 51 12.98 4.91 -25.60
N ALA A 52 13.68 6.01 -25.32
CA ALA A 52 15.08 6.19 -25.73
C ALA A 52 16.06 5.27 -24.98
N ARG A 53 15.68 4.83 -23.77
CA ARG A 53 16.41 3.88 -22.91
C ARG A 53 15.43 3.16 -21.99
N ALA A 54 15.83 2.04 -21.41
CA ALA A 54 15.06 1.37 -20.36
C ALA A 54 14.80 2.32 -19.18
N ARG A 55 13.59 2.27 -18.62
CA ARG A 55 13.15 3.14 -17.53
C ARG A 55 12.54 2.29 -16.44
N ARG A 56 12.89 2.57 -15.20
CA ARG A 56 12.25 2.04 -14.00
C ARG A 56 11.52 3.19 -13.32
N VAL A 57 10.26 2.98 -12.94
CA VAL A 57 9.38 3.97 -12.34
C VAL A 57 8.97 3.48 -10.95
N LEU A 58 9.07 4.34 -9.95
CA LEU A 58 8.46 4.11 -8.65
C LEU A 58 7.07 4.73 -8.62
N VAL A 59 6.05 3.90 -8.42
CA VAL A 59 4.68 4.30 -8.11
C VAL A 59 4.54 4.35 -6.60
N PHE A 60 4.87 5.51 -6.02
CA PHE A 60 4.81 5.73 -4.59
C PHE A 60 3.39 6.15 -4.15
N TYR A 61 2.87 5.52 -3.11
CA TYR A 61 1.60 5.89 -2.49
C TYR A 61 1.75 5.88 -0.97
N ARG A 62 1.35 6.94 -0.27
CA ARG A 62 1.35 6.96 1.20
C ARG A 62 0.19 7.80 1.69
N THR A 63 -0.51 7.30 2.71
CA THR A 63 -1.63 7.98 3.34
C THR A 63 -1.47 7.93 4.86
N GLU A 64 -1.71 9.04 5.56
CA GLU A 64 -1.55 9.15 7.02
C GLU A 64 -2.91 9.43 7.72
N GLY A 65 -4.01 9.07 7.05
CA GLY A 65 -5.37 9.30 7.55
C GLY A 65 -6.42 8.59 6.71
N TYR A 66 -6.88 9.22 5.63
CA TYR A 66 -7.87 8.61 4.73
C TYR A 66 -7.21 7.78 3.62
N VAL A 67 -7.71 6.55 3.47
CA VAL A 67 -7.17 5.54 2.57
C VAL A 67 -8.14 5.35 1.41
N HIS A 68 -7.73 5.75 0.20
CA HIS A 68 -8.59 5.64 -0.97
C HIS A 68 -8.66 4.18 -1.45
N ALA A 69 -9.86 3.61 -1.51
CA ALA A 69 -10.07 2.25 -2.03
C ALA A 69 -9.63 2.08 -3.50
N SER A 70 -9.42 3.19 -4.23
CA SER A 70 -8.93 3.21 -5.62
C SER A 70 -7.42 3.03 -5.75
N ILE A 71 -6.64 3.10 -4.66
CA ILE A 71 -5.17 2.95 -4.70
C ILE A 71 -4.71 1.65 -5.38
N PRO A 72 -5.20 0.44 -5.01
CA PRO A 72 -4.77 -0.79 -5.68
C PRO A 72 -5.10 -0.79 -7.18
N PHE A 73 -6.19 -0.16 -7.61
CA PHE A 73 -6.55 -0.01 -9.02
C PHE A 73 -5.58 0.90 -9.78
N GLY A 74 -5.22 2.05 -9.20
CA GLY A 74 -4.23 2.97 -9.78
C GLY A 74 -2.84 2.33 -9.90
N ASN A 75 -2.42 1.63 -8.86
CA ASN A 75 -1.15 0.90 -8.83
C ASN A 75 -1.10 -0.17 -9.94
N GLU A 76 -2.15 -0.98 -10.07
CA GLU A 76 -2.25 -1.99 -11.13
C GLU A 76 -2.28 -1.37 -12.52
N ALA A 77 -3.01 -0.25 -12.70
CA ALA A 77 -3.10 0.44 -13.98
C ALA A 77 -1.72 0.93 -14.47
N LEU A 78 -0.95 1.58 -13.60
CA LEU A 78 0.39 2.06 -13.95
C LEU A 78 1.36 0.88 -14.19
N ARG A 79 1.28 -0.16 -13.37
CA ARG A 79 2.11 -1.35 -13.54
C ARG A 79 1.84 -2.07 -14.87
N ARG A 80 0.55 -2.33 -15.18
CA ARG A 80 0.14 -2.98 -16.44
C ARG A 80 0.41 -2.10 -17.65
N LEU A 81 0.26 -0.79 -17.53
CA LEU A 81 0.57 0.14 -18.62
C LEU A 81 2.04 0.01 -19.03
N GLY A 82 2.97 0.03 -18.07
CA GLY A 82 4.40 -0.19 -18.35
C GLY A 82 4.67 -1.58 -18.94
N GLU A 83 4.14 -2.62 -18.30
CA GLU A 83 4.32 -4.04 -18.69
C GLU A 83 3.86 -4.30 -20.13
N VAL A 84 2.61 -3.93 -20.47
CA VAL A 84 2.01 -4.24 -21.77
C VAL A 84 2.60 -3.39 -22.88
N THR A 85 2.86 -2.11 -22.63
CA THR A 85 3.37 -1.21 -23.66
C THR A 85 4.88 -1.31 -23.88
N GLY A 86 5.61 -1.89 -22.93
CA GLY A 86 7.07 -1.88 -22.89
C GLY A 86 7.68 -0.51 -22.62
N ALA A 87 6.88 0.48 -22.17
CA ALA A 87 7.35 1.85 -21.98
C ALA A 87 8.32 2.00 -20.78
N TYR A 88 8.09 1.21 -19.73
CA TYR A 88 8.87 1.20 -18.48
C TYR A 88 8.54 -0.05 -17.66
N SER A 89 9.41 -0.40 -16.72
CA SER A 89 9.04 -1.24 -15.57
C SER A 89 8.59 -0.36 -14.40
N ALA A 90 7.68 -0.86 -13.57
CA ALA A 90 7.17 -0.14 -12.42
C ALA A 90 7.16 -1.00 -11.17
N ASP A 91 7.64 -0.41 -10.07
CA ASP A 91 7.51 -0.93 -8.72
C ASP A 91 6.53 -0.04 -7.95
N THR A 92 5.76 -0.62 -7.04
CA THR A 92 4.82 0.10 -6.19
C THR A 92 5.30 0.02 -4.75
N SER A 93 5.31 1.13 -4.03
CA SER A 93 5.72 1.15 -2.62
C SER A 93 4.96 2.21 -1.83
N GLU A 94 4.70 1.91 -0.56
CA GLU A 94 4.33 2.92 0.45
C GLU A 94 5.45 3.21 1.45
N ASP A 95 6.54 2.45 1.36
CA ASP A 95 7.71 2.63 2.19
C ASP A 95 8.47 3.87 1.74
N LEU A 96 8.66 4.81 2.67
CA LEU A 96 9.44 6.04 2.42
C LEU A 96 10.88 5.70 2.06
N ASP A 97 11.41 4.57 2.51
CA ASP A 97 12.77 4.14 2.17
C ASP A 97 12.94 3.91 0.67
N ALA A 98 11.85 3.65 -0.07
CA ALA A 98 11.87 3.56 -1.54
C ALA A 98 12.21 4.89 -2.23
N LEU A 99 12.09 6.02 -1.54
CA LEU A 99 12.49 7.34 -2.05
C LEU A 99 13.96 7.67 -1.75
N SER A 100 14.65 6.83 -0.96
CA SER A 100 16.05 7.06 -0.61
C SER A 100 16.97 6.87 -1.83
N PRO A 101 18.07 7.64 -1.92
CA PRO A 101 19.07 7.42 -2.95
C PRO A 101 19.63 5.99 -2.88
N GLY A 102 19.51 5.22 -3.97
CA GLY A 102 20.05 3.85 -4.06
C GLY A 102 19.01 2.73 -4.17
N TYR A 103 17.72 3.06 -4.17
CA TYR A 103 16.60 2.15 -4.44
C TYR A 103 16.36 1.88 -5.95
#